data_AF-A0A5E4D8E2-F1
#
_entry.id   AF-A0A5E4D8E2-F1
#
_cell.length_a   1.000
_cell.length_b   1.000
_cell.length_c   1.000
_cell.angle_alpha   90.00
_cell.angle_beta   90.00
_cell.angle_gamma   90.00
#
_symmetry.space_group_name_H-M   'P 1'
#
loop_
_entity.id
_entity.type
_entity.pdbx_description
1 polymer ?
#
loop_
_entity_poly.entity_id
_entity_poly.type
_entity_poly.pdbx_seq_one_letter_code
_entity_poly.pdbx_strand_id
1 'polypeptide(L)' 'DSKVRLSSSPPSATLGSLLDDQHWHWVLIERVGKQVNFTVDKHTQHFRTKGEADALDIDYE' A
#
# COMPACT_ATOMS: atom_id res chain seq x y z
N ASP A 1 16.88 15.70 24.91
CA ASP A 1 16.44 16.01 23.54
C ASP A 1 16.94 14.90 22.62
N SER A 2 16.12 13.87 22.39
CA SER A 2 16.54 12.65 21.67
C SER A 2 15.71 12.55 20.40
N LYS A 3 16.16 13.27 19.37
CA LYS A 3 15.59 13.32 18.02
C LYS A 3 15.60 11.92 17.39
N VAL A 4 14.49 11.19 17.52
CA VAL A 4 14.24 9.94 16.80
C VAL A 4 14.22 10.27 15.31
N ARG A 5 15.29 9.92 14.60
CA ARG A 5 15.28 9.91 13.13
C ARG A 5 14.32 8.81 12.69
N LEU A 6 13.03 9.15 12.57
CA LEU A 6 12.06 8.32 11.88
C LEU A 6 12.59 8.16 10.45
N SER A 7 13.05 6.96 10.11
CA SER A 7 13.34 6.60 8.73
C SER A 7 12.06 6.80 7.92
N SER A 8 11.98 7.92 7.22
CA SER A 8 10.85 8.32 6.40
C SER A 8 10.82 7.54 5.08
N SER A 9 11.07 6.23 5.13
CA SER A 9 10.77 5.36 4.00
C SER A 9 9.25 5.35 3.86
N PRO A 10 8.69 5.72 2.69
CA PRO A 10 7.26 5.62 2.45
C PRO A 10 6.77 4.19 2.74
N PRO A 11 5.50 4.01 3.13
CA PRO A 11 4.94 2.67 3.28
C PRO A 11 5.08 1.96 1.92
N SER A 12 5.82 0.86 1.90
CA SER A 12 5.97 0.02 0.72
C SER A 12 5.38 -1.35 1.05
N ALA A 13 4.59 -1.87 0.14
CA ALA A 13 3.95 -3.16 0.21
C ALA A 13 4.24 -3.89 -1.11
N THR A 14 4.45 -5.19 -1.04
CA THR A 14 4.75 -6.03 -2.20
C THR A 14 4.00 -7.33 -2.03
N LEU A 15 3.24 -7.68 -3.05
CA LEU A 15 2.35 -8.84 -3.05
C LEU A 15 2.26 -9.42 -4.46
N GLY A 16 2.18 -10.74 -4.54
CA GLY A 16 2.13 -11.48 -5.80
C GLY A 16 3.44 -12.17 -6.13
N SER A 17 3.36 -13.08 -7.10
CA SER A 17 4.50 -13.70 -7.77
C SER A 17 4.89 -12.88 -9.00
N LEU A 18 5.73 -13.47 -9.85
CA LEU A 18 5.96 -13.03 -11.22
C LEU A 18 4.62 -12.72 -11.90
N LEU A 19 4.36 -11.43 -12.17
CA LEU A 19 3.17 -10.96 -12.90
C LEU A 19 3.42 -10.92 -14.41
N ASP A 20 4.62 -11.31 -14.84
CA ASP A 20 5.10 -11.38 -16.21
C ASP A 20 4.95 -12.80 -16.81
N ASP A 21 4.12 -13.65 -16.21
CA ASP A 21 3.89 -15.03 -16.63
C ASP A 21 2.92 -15.19 -17.82
N GLN A 22 2.59 -14.08 -18.48
CA GLN A 22 1.70 -14.00 -19.65
C GLN A 22 0.22 -14.33 -19.36
N HIS A 23 -0.20 -14.30 -18.09
CA HIS A 23 -1.60 -14.35 -17.68
C HIS A 23 -2.12 -12.99 -17.18
N TRP A 24 -3.44 -12.83 -17.22
CA TRP A 24 -4.09 -11.66 -16.63
C TRP A 24 -4.16 -11.82 -15.11
N HIS A 25 -3.53 -10.89 -14.41
CA HIS A 25 -3.66 -10.77 -12.96
C HIS A 25 -4.67 -9.67 -12.62
N TRP A 26 -5.49 -9.89 -11.60
CA TRP A 26 -6.40 -8.87 -11.09
C TRP A 26 -5.86 -8.27 -9.80
N VAL A 27 -5.94 -6.94 -9.72
CA VAL A 27 -5.45 -6.17 -8.58
C VAL A 27 -6.62 -5.41 -7.96
N LEU A 28 -6.80 -5.57 -6.66
CA LEU A 28 -7.80 -4.85 -5.86
C LEU A 28 -7.08 -4.12 -4.73
N ILE A 29 -7.32 -2.82 -4.61
CA ILE A 29 -6.84 -1.99 -3.52
C ILE A 29 -8.04 -1.39 -2.81
N GLU A 30 -8.24 -1.75 -1.55
CA GLU A 30 -9.28 -1.18 -0.69
C GLU A 30 -8.61 -0.42 0.45
N ARG A 31 -9.10 0.79 0.77
CA ARG A 31 -8.53 1.63 1.83
C ARG A 31 -9.63 2.14 2.75
N VAL A 32 -9.45 1.92 4.05
CA VAL A 32 -10.30 2.49 5.11
C VAL A 32 -9.40 3.26 6.07
N GLY A 33 -9.45 4.58 6.01
CA GLY A 33 -8.50 5.45 6.71
C GLY A 33 -7.06 5.09 6.34
N LYS A 34 -6.21 4.77 7.34
CA LYS A 34 -4.83 4.34 7.10
C LYS A 34 -4.65 2.86 6.80
N GLN A 35 -5.70 2.04 6.90
CA GLN A 35 -5.62 0.61 6.62
C GLN A 35 -5.84 0.37 5.14
N VAL A 36 -4.94 -0.40 4.52
CA VAL A 36 -5.03 -0.77 3.11
C VAL A 36 -5.02 -2.28 3.01
N ASN A 37 -6.00 -2.81 2.27
CA ASN A 37 -6.02 -4.17 1.77
C ASN A 37 -5.53 -4.12 0.33
N PHE A 38 -4.39 -4.74 0.06
CA PHE A 38 -3.88 -4.91 -1.28
C PHE A 38 -4.04 -6.37 -1.64
N THR A 39 -4.78 -6.66 -2.70
CA THR A 39 -5.06 -8.02 -3.16
C THR A 39 -4.57 -8.17 -4.60
N VAL A 40 -3.79 -9.21 -4.83
CA VAL A 40 -3.31 -9.61 -6.16
C VAL A 40 -3.70 -11.06 -6.36
N ASP A 41 -4.55 -11.29 -7.34
CA ASP A 41 -5.28 -12.55 -7.49
C ASP A 41 -5.90 -12.98 -6.15
N LYS A 42 -5.54 -14.15 -5.61
CA LYS A 42 -6.11 -14.64 -4.34
C LYS A 42 -5.33 -14.23 -3.09
N HIS A 43 -4.23 -13.50 -3.25
CA HIS A 43 -3.36 -13.13 -2.14
C HIS A 43 -3.72 -11.74 -1.68
N THR A 44 -3.98 -11.58 -0.38
CA THR A 44 -4.25 -10.29 0.24
C THR A 44 -3.15 -9.97 1.25
N GLN A 45 -2.62 -8.74 1.18
CA GLN A 45 -1.69 -8.17 2.14
C GLN A 45 -2.30 -6.93 2.76
N HIS A 46 -2.23 -6.88 4.09
CA HIS A 46 -2.71 -5.75 4.85
C HIS A 46 -1.53 -4.91 5.29
N PHE A 47 -1.56 -3.61 4.99
CA PHE A 47 -0.56 -2.67 5.46
C PHE A 47 -1.17 -1.35 5.87
N ARG A 48 -0.39 -0.55 6.60
CA ARG A 48 -0.80 0.76 7.08
C ARG A 48 -0.02 1.85 6.37
N THR A 49 -0.71 2.85 5.81
CA THR A 49 -0.04 4.00 5.20
C THR A 49 0.60 4.87 6.27
N LYS A 50 1.85 5.32 6.05
CA LYS A 50 2.50 6.31 6.90
C LYS A 50 1.97 7.69 6.51
N GLY A 51 1.42 8.41 7.49
CA GLY A 51 0.79 9.72 7.32
C GLY A 51 -0.03 10.05 8.56
N GLU A 52 -0.12 11.32 8.90
CA GLU A 52 -0.96 11.76 10.02
C GLU A 52 -2.45 11.78 9.63
N ALA A 53 -2.75 12.07 8.36
CA ALA A 53 -4.11 12.09 7.83
C ALA A 53 -4.66 10.68 7.52
N ASP A 54 -5.94 10.48 7.79
CA ASP A 54 -6.70 9.30 7.36
C ASP A 54 -7.24 9.45 5.93
N ALA A 55 -7.21 10.66 5.36
CA ALA A 55 -7.59 10.93 3.97
C ALA A 55 -6.39 10.72 3.03
N LEU A 56 -6.65 10.19 1.83
CA LEU A 56 -5.69 10.21 0.73
C LEU A 56 -6.06 11.43 -0.11
N ASP A 57 -5.22 12.44 -0.06
CA ASP A 57 -5.37 13.63 -0.91
C ASP A 57 -4.84 13.25 -2.29
N ILE A 58 -5.75 12.97 -3.23
CA ILE A 58 -5.40 12.70 -4.62
C ILE A 58 -5.85 13.93 -5.41
N ASP A 59 -4.88 14.74 -5.82
CA ASP A 59 -5.12 15.77 -6.82
C ASP A 59 -5.38 15.06 -8.16
N TYR A 60 -6.60 15.19 -8.68
CA TYR A 60 -6.92 14.81 -10.05
C TYR A 60 -6.60 16.00 -10.93
N GLU A 61 -5.52 15.91 -11.72
CA GLU A 61 -5.20 16.89 -12.77
C GLU A 61 -6.02 16.64 -14.04
#